data_AF-A0A920LF95-F1
#
_entry.id   AF-A0A920LF95-F1
#
_cell.length_a   1.000
_cell.length_b   1.000
_cell.length_c   1.000
_cell.angle_alpha   90.00
_cell.angle_beta   90.00
_cell.angle_gamma   90.00
#
_symmetry.space_group_name_H-M   'P 1'
#
loop_
_entity.id
_entity.type
_entity.pdbx_description
1 polymer ?
#
loop_
_entity_poly.entity_id
_entity_poly.type
_entity_poly.pdbx_seq_one_letter_code
_entity_poly.pdbx_strand_id
1 'polypeptide(L)' 'MEIVYQHSSLTMGWCISCHRESDVKVKNNEYYTKIHEELSKKYGVEKLTVAQMGGLECGKCHY' A
#
# COMPACT_ATOMS: atom_id res chain seq x y z
N MET A 1 -12.29 -1.14 33.09
CA MET A 1 -11.50 -1.52 31.90
C MET A 1 -12.50 -2.02 30.89
N GLU A 2 -12.62 -1.37 29.74
CA GLU A 2 -13.48 -1.88 28.67
C GLU A 2 -12.78 -3.06 27.99
N ILE A 3 -13.51 -4.16 27.80
CA ILE A 3 -13.01 -5.32 27.06
C ILE A 3 -13.17 -5.01 25.58
N VAL A 4 -12.05 -4.88 24.89
CA VAL A 4 -11.99 -4.75 23.43
C VAL A 4 -11.53 -6.06 22.81
N TYR A 5 -11.88 -6.30 21.54
CA TYR A 5 -11.46 -7.48 20.79
C TYR A 5 -10.75 -7.10 19.49
N GLN A 6 -9.89 -8.01 19.00
CA GLN A 6 -9.19 -7.84 17.74
C GLN A 6 -10.13 -8.19 16.57
N HIS A 7 -10.45 -7.20 15.75
CA HIS A 7 -11.38 -7.36 14.61
C HIS A 7 -10.73 -8.07 13.40
N SER A 8 -9.45 -7.83 13.15
CA SER A 8 -8.74 -8.34 11.96
C SER A 8 -7.67 -9.37 12.35
N SER A 9 -7.38 -10.34 11.49
CA SER A 9 -6.39 -11.39 11.81
C SER A 9 -4.96 -10.85 11.96
N LEU A 10 -4.62 -9.74 11.30
CA LEU A 10 -3.29 -9.11 11.28
C LEU A 10 -2.15 -10.08 10.89
N THR A 11 -2.48 -11.11 10.13
CA THR A 11 -1.48 -12.04 9.58
C THR A 11 -0.79 -11.42 8.38
N MET A 12 0.36 -11.98 7.98
CA MET A 12 1.08 -11.54 6.77
C MET A 12 0.17 -11.51 5.53
N GLY A 13 -0.67 -12.53 5.38
CA GLY A 13 -1.63 -12.60 4.27
C GLY A 13 -2.64 -11.44 4.27
N TRP A 14 -3.08 -11.01 5.45
CA TRP A 14 -3.97 -9.86 5.60
C TRP A 14 -3.29 -8.55 5.20
N CYS A 15 -2.02 -8.36 5.55
CA CYS A 15 -1.24 -7.20 5.12
C CYS A 15 -1.05 -7.18 3.60
N ILE A 16 -0.67 -8.32 3.01
CA ILE A 16 -0.42 -8.44 1.56
C ILE A 16 -1.70 -8.20 0.76
N SER A 17 -2.85 -8.74 1.17
CA SER A 17 -4.11 -8.53 0.45
C SER A 17 -4.50 -7.06 0.45
N CYS A 18 -4.45 -6.42 1.62
CA CYS A 18 -4.73 -4.99 1.76
C CYS A 18 -3.82 -4.14 0.85
N HIS A 19 -2.52 -4.45 0.80
CA HIS A 19 -1.55 -3.73 -0.04
C HIS A 19 -1.71 -3.95 -1.55
N ARG A 20 -2.39 -5.02 -1.97
CA ARG A 20 -2.71 -5.31 -3.38
C ARG A 20 -4.02 -4.68 -3.83
N GLU A 21 -4.95 -4.49 -2.92
CA GLU A 21 -6.32 -4.06 -3.23
C GLU A 21 -6.54 -2.57 -2.95
N SER A 22 -5.80 -2.00 -1.99
CA SER A 22 -6.02 -0.63 -1.55
C SER A 22 -5.22 0.39 -2.35
N ASP A 23 -5.93 1.41 -2.83
CA ASP A 23 -5.35 2.56 -3.52
C ASP A 23 -4.56 3.45 -2.54
N VAL A 24 -3.36 3.85 -2.96
CA VAL A 24 -2.55 4.84 -2.25
C VAL A 24 -3.15 6.22 -2.47
N LYS A 25 -3.37 6.95 -1.37
CA LYS A 25 -3.87 8.33 -1.41
C LYS A 25 -2.74 9.26 -1.85
N VAL A 26 -2.73 9.60 -3.14
CA VAL A 26 -1.77 10.52 -3.75
C VAL A 26 -2.21 11.99 -3.76
N LYS A 27 -3.48 12.27 -3.39
CA LYS A 27 -4.01 13.64 -3.37
C LYS A 27 -3.30 14.47 -2.31
N ASN A 28 -2.79 15.65 -2.71
CA ASN A 28 -2.16 16.66 -1.86
C ASN A 28 -0.82 16.25 -1.22
N ASN A 29 -0.06 15.34 -1.83
CA ASN A 29 1.29 15.02 -1.37
C ASN A 29 2.30 15.20 -2.51
N GLU A 30 3.07 16.29 -2.46
CA GLU A 30 4.08 16.65 -3.46
C GLU A 30 5.14 15.57 -3.68
N TYR A 31 5.47 14.78 -2.64
CA TYR A 31 6.38 13.65 -2.75
C TYR A 31 5.80 12.54 -3.64
N TYR A 32 4.50 12.26 -3.51
CA TYR A 32 3.83 11.24 -4.29
C TYR A 32 3.44 11.69 -5.70
N THR A 33 3.37 12.99 -5.98
CA THR A 33 3.00 13.49 -7.33
C THR A 33 3.98 12.99 -8.39
N LYS A 34 5.30 13.11 -8.16
CA LYS A 34 6.32 12.66 -9.12
C LYS A 34 6.32 11.14 -9.31
N ILE A 35 6.28 10.41 -8.19
CA ILE A 35 6.24 8.94 -8.20
C ILE A 35 4.96 8.45 -8.89
N HIS A 36 3.83 9.11 -8.65
CA HIS A 36 2.57 8.79 -9.28
C HIS A 36 2.65 9.00 -10.79
N GLU A 37 3.15 10.14 -11.27
CA GLU A 37 3.28 10.38 -12.71
C GLU A 37 4.19 9.36 -13.42
N GLU A 38 5.32 8.99 -12.81
CA GLU A 38 6.25 8.01 -13.39
C GLU A 38 5.64 6.60 -13.40
N LEU A 39 5.07 6.15 -12.28
CA LEU A 39 4.51 4.80 -12.17
C LEU A 39 3.20 4.66 -12.94
N SER A 40 2.34 5.68 -12.95
CA SER A 40 1.10 5.69 -13.73
C SER A 40 1.40 5.63 -15.23
N LYS A 41 2.43 6.32 -15.72
CA LYS A 41 2.90 6.19 -17.12
C LYS A 41 3.46 4.80 -17.42
N LYS A 42 4.24 4.22 -16.49
CA LYS A 42 4.87 2.91 -16.68
C LYS A 42 3.86 1.76 -16.72
N TYR A 43 2.86 1.80 -15.84
CA TYR A 43 1.89 0.71 -15.69
C TYR A 43 0.55 0.99 -16.38
N GLY A 44 0.34 2.20 -16.91
CA GLY A 44 -0.90 2.58 -17.60
C GLY A 44 -2.13 2.61 -16.69
N VAL A 45 -1.93 2.86 -15.39
CA VAL A 45 -3.01 2.87 -14.37
C VAL A 45 -3.17 4.26 -13.76
N GLU A 46 -4.40 4.70 -13.54
CA GLU A 46 -4.69 5.96 -12.84
C GLU A 46 -4.52 5.87 -11.33
N LYS A 47 -4.52 4.66 -10.79
CA LYS A 47 -4.41 4.41 -9.35
C LYS A 47 -3.30 3.42 -9.07
N LEU A 48 -2.55 3.70 -8.01
CA LEU A 48 -1.42 2.89 -7.60
C LEU A 48 -1.71 2.26 -6.25
N THR A 49 -1.33 0.99 -6.13
CA THR A 49 -1.35 0.23 -4.89
C THR A 49 0.05 0.18 -4.28
N VAL A 50 0.14 -0.14 -3.00
CA VAL A 50 1.43 -0.33 -2.32
C VAL A 50 2.25 -1.44 -2.99
N ALA A 51 1.58 -2.46 -3.53
CA ALA A 51 2.21 -3.50 -4.33
C ALA A 51 2.94 -2.96 -5.57
N GLN A 52 2.34 -2.02 -6.31
CA GLN A 52 2.93 -1.43 -7.52
C GLN A 52 4.09 -0.47 -7.22
N MET A 53 4.17 0.04 -5.99
CA MET A 53 5.30 0.85 -5.50
C MET A 53 6.45 0.01 -4.92
N GLY A 54 6.35 -1.32 -4.98
CA GLY A 54 7.37 -2.23 -4.44
C GLY A 54 7.28 -2.43 -2.93
N GLY A 55 6.14 -2.14 -2.29
CA GLY A 55 5.92 -2.37 -0.85
C GLY A 55 5.68 -3.83 -0.46
N LEU A 56 6.01 -4.79 -1.33
CA LEU A 56 5.98 -6.24 -1.08
C LEU A 56 7.38 -6.86 -1.05
N GLU A 57 8.44 -6.05 -1.09
CA GLU A 57 9.81 -6.53 -0.94
C GLU A 57 10.06 -6.99 0.50
N CYS A 58 10.67 -8.17 0.65
CA CYS A 58 10.90 -8.78 1.96
C CYS A 58 11.57 -7.81 2.94
N GLY A 59 12.63 -7.11 2.51
CA GLY A 59 13.41 -6.17 3.33
C GLY A 59 12.66 -4.91 3.79
N LYS A 60 11.51 -4.60 3.19
CA LYS A 60 10.67 -3.46 3.63
C LYS A 60 9.75 -3.82 4.79
N CYS A 61 9.55 -5.11 5.04
CA CYS A 61 8.65 -5.62 6.09
C CYS A 61 9.37 -6.52 7.11
N HIS A 62 10.44 -7.18 6.69
CA HIS A 62 11.24 -8.11 7.48
C HIS A 62 12.70 -7.70 7.31
N TYR A 63 13.28 -7.17 8.37
CA TYR A 63 14.70 -6.81 8.42
C TYR A 63 15.56 -8.05 8.60
#